data_AF-A0A7R9V7K9-F1
#
_entry.id   AF-A0A7R9V7K9-F1
#
_cell.length_a   1.000
_cell.length_b   1.000
_cell.length_c   1.000
_cell.angle_alpha   90.00
_cell.angle_beta   90.00
_cell.angle_gamma   90.00
#
_symmetry.space_group_name_H-M   'P 1'
#
loop_
_entity.id
_entity.type
_entity.pdbx_description
1 polymer ?
#
loop_
_entity_poly.entity_id
_entity_poly.type
_entity_poly.pdbx_seq_one_letter_code
_entity_poly.pdbx_strand_id
1 'polypeptide(L)'
;MAMLTKACVQFNRSKVILTRVMLAHELYEGNVLSPIVIGTIAASGGKLSSDSLRLALGRSLGPHEAYVPSYATWSALLCSLLLYFTALCPYTMFMSPEEAHVVIACLLVGQSVLSDVTGLKLDWTAPFTAALLAIANIPVPREPNEPSKPS
;
A
#
# COMPACT_ATOMS: atom_id res chain seq x y z
N MET A 1 5.53 -22.65 -5.63
CA MET A 1 4.61 -22.41 -4.50
C MET A 1 4.69 -20.98 -3.95
N ALA A 2 5.87 -20.38 -3.77
CA ALA A 2 6.01 -19.03 -3.22
C ALA A 2 5.20 -17.94 -3.97
N MET A 3 5.14 -18.01 -5.31
CA MET A 3 4.41 -17.04 -6.14
C MET A 3 2.89 -17.04 -5.86
N LEU A 4 2.28 -18.24 -5.75
CA LEU A 4 0.85 -18.38 -5.43
C LEU A 4 0.55 -17.78 -4.05
N THR A 5 1.39 -18.07 -3.06
CA THR A 5 1.23 -17.53 -1.70
C THR A 5 1.28 -16.00 -1.70
N LYS A 6 2.22 -15.39 -2.44
CA LYS A 6 2.29 -13.92 -2.56
C LYS A 6 1.03 -13.34 -3.21
N ALA A 7 0.55 -13.94 -4.29
CA ALA A 7 -0.69 -13.51 -4.94
C ALA A 7 -1.89 -13.59 -3.98
N CYS A 8 -2.02 -14.69 -3.22
CA CYS A 8 -3.07 -14.83 -2.21
C CYS A 8 -2.96 -13.77 -1.10
N VAL A 9 -1.74 -13.46 -0.65
CA VAL A 9 -1.50 -12.40 0.34
C VAL A 9 -1.91 -11.02 -0.21
N GLN A 10 -1.57 -10.70 -1.46
CA GLN A 10 -1.98 -9.44 -2.09
C GLN A 10 -3.50 -9.37 -2.32
N PHE A 11 -4.12 -10.48 -2.69
CA PHE A 11 -5.58 -10.58 -2.78
C PHE A 11 -6.24 -10.33 -1.42
N ASN A 12 -5.75 -11.00 -0.36
CA ASN A 12 -6.27 -10.77 0.99
C ASN A 12 -6.09 -9.31 1.43
N ARG A 13 -4.93 -8.71 1.12
CA ARG A 13 -4.65 -7.30 1.38
C ARG A 13 -5.64 -6.36 0.67
N SER A 14 -5.99 -6.63 -0.59
CA SER A 14 -7.02 -5.86 -1.31
C SER A 14 -8.39 -5.91 -0.60
N LYS A 15 -8.75 -7.09 -0.07
CA LYS A 15 -10.01 -7.32 0.64
C LYS A 15 -10.04 -6.59 2.00
N VAL A 16 -8.91 -6.55 2.69
CA VAL A 16 -8.73 -5.76 3.92
C VAL A 16 -8.88 -4.27 3.63
N ILE A 17 -8.30 -3.75 2.54
CA ILE A 17 -8.49 -2.34 2.13
C ILE A 17 -9.98 -2.05 1.95
N LEU A 18 -10.67 -2.85 1.13
CA LEU A 18 -12.09 -2.66 0.85
C LEU A 18 -12.92 -2.59 2.13
N THR A 19 -12.86 -3.65 2.95
CA THR A 19 -13.68 -3.78 4.16
C THR A 19 -13.42 -2.67 5.17
N ARG A 20 -12.18 -2.21 5.29
CA ARG A 20 -11.80 -1.18 6.27
C ARG A 20 -12.10 0.23 5.78
N VAL A 21 -11.97 0.49 4.49
CA VAL A 21 -12.35 1.77 3.88
C VAL A 21 -13.87 1.94 3.95
N MET A 22 -14.65 0.91 3.60
CA MET A 22 -16.12 0.95 3.70
C MET A 22 -16.58 1.18 5.14
N LEU A 23 -16.07 0.39 6.09
CA LEU A 23 -16.41 0.55 7.51
C LEU A 23 -16.02 1.92 8.05
N ALA A 24 -14.87 2.47 7.64
CA ALA A 24 -14.46 3.81 8.04
C ALA A 24 -15.33 4.91 7.42
N HIS A 25 -15.83 4.71 6.21
CA HIS A 25 -16.75 5.64 5.57
C HIS A 25 -18.11 5.67 6.30
N GLU A 26 -18.61 4.51 6.71
CA GLU A 26 -19.84 4.39 7.50
C GLU A 26 -19.69 4.98 8.91
N LEU A 27 -18.54 4.80 9.57
CA LEU A 27 -18.31 5.36 10.92
C LEU A 27 -18.08 6.87 10.95
N TYR A 28 -17.46 7.42 9.89
CA TYR A 28 -17.02 8.81 9.84
C TYR A 28 -17.61 9.52 8.62
N GLU A 29 -18.93 9.60 8.59
CA GLU A 29 -19.66 10.28 7.51
C GLU A 29 -19.16 11.71 7.29
N GLY A 30 -18.96 12.08 6.03
CA GLY A 30 -18.46 13.41 5.65
C GLY A 30 -16.95 13.62 5.81
N ASN A 31 -16.22 12.73 6.50
CA ASN A 31 -14.76 12.82 6.58
C ASN A 31 -14.09 12.05 5.44
N VAL A 32 -13.42 12.78 4.54
CA VAL A 32 -12.66 12.22 3.42
C VAL A 32 -11.40 11.49 3.88
N LEU A 33 -10.75 12.00 4.92
CA LEU A 33 -9.41 11.53 5.34
C LEU A 33 -9.49 10.23 6.13
N SER A 34 -10.51 10.06 6.97
CA SER A 34 -10.71 8.85 7.80
C SER A 34 -10.65 7.54 7.00
N PRO A 35 -11.45 7.33 5.92
CA PRO A 35 -11.41 6.10 5.15
C PRO A 35 -10.05 5.85 4.48
N ILE A 36 -9.39 6.90 4.01
CA ILE A 36 -8.08 6.80 3.35
C ILE A 36 -7.01 6.34 4.35
N VAL A 37 -6.95 6.99 5.52
CA VAL A 37 -5.95 6.69 6.55
C VAL A 37 -6.18 5.30 7.14
N ILE A 38 -7.43 4.97 7.50
CA ILE A 38 -7.77 3.66 8.08
C ILE A 38 -7.49 2.54 7.08
N GLY A 39 -7.86 2.71 5.80
CA GLY A 39 -7.55 1.76 4.74
C GLY A 39 -6.05 1.54 4.57
N THR A 40 -5.28 2.63 4.58
CA THR A 40 -3.81 2.59 4.45
C THR A 40 -3.19 1.80 5.61
N ILE A 41 -3.54 2.16 6.86
CA ILE A 41 -3.02 1.51 8.08
C ILE A 41 -3.43 0.04 8.13
N ALA A 42 -4.67 -0.29 7.76
CA ALA A 42 -5.11 -1.68 7.78
C ALA A 42 -4.30 -2.56 6.81
N ALA A 43 -3.89 -2.01 5.67
CA ALA A 43 -3.16 -2.74 4.64
C ALA A 43 -1.64 -2.74 4.81
N SER A 44 -1.06 -1.74 5.49
CA SER A 44 0.38 -1.65 5.80
C SER A 44 0.72 -2.02 7.25
N GLY A 45 -0.29 -2.21 8.11
CA GLY A 45 -0.14 -2.38 9.56
C GLY A 45 0.73 -3.56 9.99
N GLY A 46 0.80 -4.62 9.18
CA GLY A 46 1.72 -5.74 9.45
C GLY A 46 3.18 -5.30 9.41
N LYS A 47 3.56 -4.40 8.50
CA LYS A 47 4.92 -3.86 8.45
C LYS A 47 5.17 -2.85 9.56
N LEU A 48 4.23 -1.92 9.77
CA LEU A 48 4.34 -0.92 10.85
C LEU A 48 4.49 -1.58 12.23
N SER A 49 3.72 -2.64 12.50
CA SER A 49 3.84 -3.41 13.74
C SER A 49 5.16 -4.19 13.82
N SER A 50 5.63 -4.77 12.71
CA SER A 50 6.92 -5.45 12.67
C SER A 50 8.11 -4.52 12.93
N ASP A 51 8.03 -3.28 12.44
CA ASP A 51 9.05 -2.26 12.67
C ASP A 51 9.06 -1.80 14.13
N SER A 52 7.88 -1.58 14.72
CA SER A 52 7.75 -1.25 16.14
C SER A 52 8.29 -2.36 17.04
N LEU A 53 8.01 -3.63 16.72
CA LEU A 53 8.55 -4.78 17.45
C LEU A 53 10.08 -4.89 17.31
N ARG A 54 10.63 -4.68 16.11
CA ARG A 54 12.07 -4.67 15.88
C ARG A 54 12.75 -3.53 16.65
N LEU A 55 12.12 -2.36 16.71
CA LEU A 55 12.60 -1.23 17.50
C LEU A 55 12.60 -1.57 19.00
N ALA A 56 11.51 -2.14 19.51
CA ALA A 56 11.41 -2.56 20.91
C ALA A 56 12.46 -3.63 21.30
N LEU A 57 12.84 -4.49 20.35
CA LEU A 57 13.89 -5.50 20.53
C LEU A 57 15.31 -4.97 20.31
N GLY A 58 15.49 -3.68 20.00
CA GLY A 58 16.80 -3.09 19.70
C GLY A 58 17.45 -3.59 18.40
N ARG A 59 16.66 -4.16 17.48
CA ARG A 59 17.11 -4.73 16.20
C ARG A 59 16.70 -3.88 15.00
N SER A 60 16.76 -2.54 15.10
CA SER A 60 16.43 -1.67 13.97
C SER A 60 17.50 -1.75 12.89
N LEU A 61 17.20 -2.48 11.81
CA LEU A 61 18.12 -2.76 10.69
C LEU A 61 18.08 -1.70 9.57
N GLY A 62 17.30 -0.63 9.72
CA GLY A 62 17.15 0.38 8.65
C GLY A 62 16.11 1.45 8.96
N PRO A 63 15.81 2.33 7.98
CA PRO A 63 14.82 3.37 8.14
C PRO A 63 13.43 2.77 8.38
N HIS A 64 12.72 3.30 9.38
CA HIS A 64 11.36 2.88 9.71
C HIS A 64 10.39 3.18 8.57
N GLU A 65 9.39 2.32 8.36
CA GLU A 65 8.32 2.55 7.36
C GLU A 65 7.56 3.88 7.57
N ALA A 66 7.56 4.41 8.80
CA ALA A 66 7.00 5.72 9.10
C ALA A 66 7.84 6.89 8.54
N TYR A 67 9.15 6.69 8.34
CA TYR A 67 10.07 7.71 7.85
C TYR A 67 10.36 7.53 6.35
N VAL A 68 10.53 6.28 5.89
CA VAL A 68 10.70 5.95 4.47
C VAL A 68 9.63 4.91 4.10
N PRO A 69 8.45 5.37 3.62
CA PRO A 69 7.37 4.46 3.29
C PRO A 69 7.75 3.61 2.09
N SER A 70 7.62 2.29 2.23
CA SER A 70 7.87 1.36 1.12
C SER A 70 6.71 1.31 0.14
N TYR A 71 6.90 0.56 -0.95
CA TYR A 71 5.82 0.14 -1.85
C TYR A 71 4.57 -0.34 -1.12
N ALA A 72 4.70 -1.08 -0.01
CA ALA A 72 3.53 -1.59 0.74
C ALA A 72 2.72 -0.46 1.41
N THR A 73 3.35 0.63 1.78
CA THR A 73 2.65 1.77 2.37
C THR A 73 2.07 2.66 1.27
N TRP A 74 2.85 2.92 0.21
CA TRP A 74 2.39 3.74 -0.92
C TRP A 74 1.29 3.09 -1.74
N SER A 75 1.39 1.80 -2.06
CA SER A 75 0.32 1.08 -2.76
C SER A 75 -0.95 1.00 -1.92
N ALA A 76 -0.83 0.87 -0.59
CA ALA A 76 -2.00 0.90 0.29
C ALA A 76 -2.69 2.27 0.22
N LEU A 77 -1.91 3.35 0.32
CA LEU A 77 -2.42 4.72 0.24
C LEU A 77 -3.11 5.00 -1.11
N LEU A 78 -2.45 4.66 -2.22
CA LEU A 78 -3.00 4.86 -3.56
C LEU A 78 -4.24 3.99 -3.82
N CYS A 79 -4.27 2.74 -3.35
CA CYS A 79 -5.45 1.89 -3.47
C CYS A 79 -6.61 2.39 -2.61
N SER A 80 -6.35 2.89 -1.40
CA SER A 80 -7.38 3.50 -0.55
C SER A 80 -7.93 4.80 -1.14
N LEU A 81 -7.06 5.64 -1.73
CA LEU A 81 -7.47 6.82 -2.48
C LEU A 81 -8.33 6.44 -3.69
N LEU A 82 -7.87 5.48 -4.48
CA LEU A 82 -8.61 5.00 -5.65
C LEU A 82 -10.00 4.51 -5.24
N LEU A 83 -10.09 3.62 -4.26
CA LEU A 83 -11.38 3.12 -3.77
C LEU A 83 -12.31 4.24 -3.30
N TYR A 84 -11.78 5.19 -2.51
CA TYR A 84 -12.58 6.31 -2.02
C TYR A 84 -13.11 7.16 -3.16
N PHE A 85 -12.25 7.61 -4.07
CA PHE A 85 -12.65 8.50 -5.15
C PHE A 85 -13.53 7.82 -6.19
N THR A 86 -13.28 6.55 -6.53
CA THR A 86 -14.05 5.89 -7.60
C THR A 86 -15.37 5.30 -7.14
N ALA A 87 -15.49 4.91 -5.85
CA ALA A 87 -16.63 4.16 -5.35
C ALA A 87 -17.41 4.79 -4.19
N LEU A 88 -16.83 5.74 -3.43
CA LEU A 88 -17.46 6.30 -2.22
C LEU A 88 -17.68 7.81 -2.29
N CYS A 89 -16.88 8.53 -3.07
CA CYS A 89 -17.01 9.97 -3.22
C CYS A 89 -18.21 10.29 -4.13
N PRO A 90 -19.25 10.99 -3.65
CA PRO A 90 -20.48 11.22 -4.40
C PRO A 90 -20.26 12.04 -5.68
N TYR A 91 -19.21 12.87 -5.72
CA TYR A 91 -18.88 13.71 -6.87
C TYR A 91 -18.16 12.95 -7.99
N THR A 92 -17.56 11.80 -7.68
CA THR A 92 -16.70 11.04 -8.59
C THR A 92 -17.03 9.55 -8.58
N MET A 93 -18.23 9.17 -8.14
CA MET A 93 -18.66 7.78 -8.12
C MET A 93 -18.99 7.31 -9.54
N PHE A 94 -18.05 6.61 -10.16
CA PHE A 94 -18.22 6.01 -11.49
C PHE A 94 -18.04 4.49 -11.50
N MET A 95 -17.75 3.88 -10.35
CA MET A 95 -17.68 2.42 -10.16
C MET A 95 -18.40 2.00 -8.89
N SER A 96 -18.91 0.77 -8.88
CA SER A 96 -19.35 0.11 -7.65
C SER A 96 -18.15 -0.27 -6.76
N PRO A 97 -18.33 -0.42 -5.44
CA PRO A 97 -17.26 -0.87 -4.54
C PRO A 97 -16.65 -2.23 -4.94
N GLU A 98 -17.47 -3.13 -5.50
CA GLU A 98 -17.03 -4.44 -5.96
C GLU A 98 -16.13 -4.34 -7.21
N GLU A 99 -16.49 -3.50 -8.18
CA GLU A 99 -15.66 -3.25 -9.37
C GLU A 99 -14.33 -2.59 -8.99
N ALA A 100 -14.36 -1.60 -8.10
CA ALA A 100 -13.16 -0.95 -7.59
C ALA A 100 -12.25 -1.94 -6.84
N HIS A 101 -12.84 -2.88 -6.08
CA HIS A 101 -12.10 -3.95 -5.43
C HIS A 101 -11.39 -4.85 -6.44
N VAL A 102 -12.07 -5.28 -7.51
CA VAL A 102 -11.46 -6.11 -8.56
C VAL A 102 -10.28 -5.38 -9.20
N VAL A 103 -10.42 -4.09 -9.52
CA VAL A 103 -9.32 -3.29 -10.08
C VAL A 103 -8.12 -3.24 -9.12
N ILE A 104 -8.36 -2.96 -7.83
CA ILE A 104 -7.30 -2.93 -6.81
C ILE A 104 -6.64 -4.31 -6.66
N ALA A 105 -7.42 -5.38 -6.63
CA ALA A 105 -6.90 -6.74 -6.56
C ALA A 105 -6.03 -7.07 -7.77
N CYS A 106 -6.47 -6.71 -8.98
CA CYS A 106 -5.70 -6.88 -10.21
C CYS A 106 -4.38 -6.09 -10.17
N LEU A 107 -4.37 -4.84 -9.67
CA LEU A 107 -3.16 -4.05 -9.54
C LEU A 107 -2.15 -4.68 -8.57
N LEU A 108 -2.60 -5.08 -7.37
CA LEU A 108 -1.72 -5.64 -6.34
C LEU A 108 -1.21 -7.03 -6.72
N VAL A 109 -2.11 -7.91 -7.19
CA VAL A 109 -1.73 -9.26 -7.63
C VAL A 109 -0.88 -9.18 -8.89
N GLY A 110 -1.28 -8.36 -9.86
CA GLY A 110 -0.56 -8.14 -11.11
C GLY A 110 0.87 -7.65 -10.87
N GLN A 111 1.06 -6.66 -9.99
CA GLN A 111 2.40 -6.21 -9.62
C GLN A 111 3.24 -7.33 -8.99
N SER A 112 2.66 -8.12 -8.09
CA SER A 112 3.40 -9.21 -7.43
C SER A 112 3.81 -10.32 -8.41
N VAL A 113 2.91 -10.67 -9.33
CA VAL A 113 3.13 -11.67 -10.38
C VAL A 113 4.18 -11.16 -11.37
N LEU A 114 4.05 -9.91 -11.82
CA LEU A 114 4.97 -9.33 -12.79
C LEU A 114 6.37 -9.13 -12.21
N SER A 115 6.49 -8.75 -10.94
CA SER A 115 7.78 -8.67 -10.24
C SER A 115 8.45 -10.04 -10.14
N ASP A 116 7.69 -11.10 -9.86
CA ASP A 116 8.23 -12.46 -9.79
C ASP A 116 8.63 -13.00 -11.18
N VAL A 117 7.86 -12.68 -12.23
CA VAL A 117 8.16 -13.12 -13.61
C VAL A 117 9.37 -12.41 -14.20
N THR A 118 9.48 -11.10 -13.99
CA THR A 118 10.58 -10.29 -14.54
C THR A 118 11.85 -10.36 -13.70
N GLY A 119 11.75 -10.77 -12.43
CA GLY A 119 12.84 -10.70 -11.47
C GLY A 119 13.22 -9.27 -11.05
N LEU A 120 12.50 -8.26 -11.55
CA LEU A 120 12.73 -6.85 -11.26
C LEU A 120 11.82 -6.39 -10.13
N LYS A 121 12.31 -5.45 -9.31
CA LYS A 121 11.48 -4.73 -8.33
C LYS A 121 10.59 -3.73 -9.08
N LEU A 122 9.45 -4.21 -9.59
CA LEU A 122 8.46 -3.36 -10.25
C LEU A 122 7.62 -2.64 -9.20
N ASP A 123 7.77 -1.32 -9.17
CA ASP A 123 6.99 -0.41 -8.33
C ASP A 123 6.26 0.60 -9.22
N TRP A 124 4.96 0.37 -9.43
CA TRP A 124 4.10 1.30 -10.18
C TRP A 124 3.73 2.55 -9.37
N THR A 125 4.01 2.56 -8.07
CA THR A 125 3.77 3.72 -7.19
C THR A 125 4.91 4.73 -7.26
N ALA A 126 6.13 4.29 -7.62
CA ALA A 126 7.33 5.11 -7.75
C ALA A 126 7.14 6.45 -8.49
N PRO A 127 6.46 6.54 -9.66
CA PRO A 127 6.26 7.84 -10.31
C PRO A 127 5.39 8.80 -9.48
N PHE A 128 4.38 8.28 -8.78
CA PHE A 128 3.52 9.08 -7.91
C PHE A 128 4.26 9.56 -6.66
N THR A 129 5.09 8.70 -6.08
CA THR A 129 5.89 9.08 -4.90
C THR A 129 6.94 10.13 -5.25
N ALA A 130 7.63 9.97 -6.39
CA ALA A 130 8.58 10.95 -6.89
C ALA A 130 7.92 12.31 -7.13
N ALA A 131 6.73 12.33 -7.74
CA ALA A 131 5.96 13.57 -7.95
C ALA A 131 5.56 14.24 -6.62
N LEU A 132 5.05 13.47 -5.65
CA LEU A 132 4.67 14.01 -4.34
C LEU A 132 5.87 14.56 -3.56
N LEU A 133 6.99 13.84 -3.56
CA LEU A 133 8.23 14.29 -2.91
C LEU A 133 8.79 15.54 -3.60
N ALA A 134 8.73 15.62 -4.93
CA ALA A 134 9.13 16.81 -5.68
C ALA A 134 8.26 18.03 -5.32
N ILE A 135 6.94 17.87 -5.24
CA ILE A 135 6.01 18.93 -4.84
C ILE A 135 6.26 19.37 -3.39
N ALA A 136 6.52 18.41 -2.51
CA ALA A 136 6.82 18.68 -1.09
C ALA A 136 8.24 19.21 -0.85
N ASN A 137 9.07 19.30 -1.89
CA ASN A 137 10.48 19.66 -1.82
C ASN A 137 11.28 18.76 -0.85
N ILE A 138 10.93 17.47 -0.79
CA ILE A 138 11.59 16.45 0.03
C ILE A 138 12.56 15.67 -0.87
N PRO A 139 13.84 15.51 -0.48
CA PRO A 139 14.79 14.73 -1.24
C PRO A 139 14.39 13.25 -1.28
N VAL A 140 14.48 12.64 -2.46
CA VAL A 140 14.16 11.22 -2.65
C VAL A 140 15.14 10.37 -1.83
N PRO A 141 14.65 9.48 -0.94
CA PRO A 141 15.50 8.56 -0.20
C PRO A 141 16.31 7.71 -1.17
N ARG A 142 17.64 7.70 -1.04
CA ARG A 142 18.50 6.78 -1.81
C ARG A 142 18.23 5.37 -1.30
N GLU A 143 17.97 4.42 -2.19
CA GLU A 143 17.82 3.02 -1.81
C GLU A 143 19.05 2.59 -0.99
N PRO A 144 18.88 2.03 0.22
CA PRO A 144 20.01 1.44 0.91
C PRO A 144 20.47 0.24 0.08
N ASN A 145 21.74 0.24 -0.33
CA ASN A 145 22.37 -0.92 -0.96
C ASN A 145 22.05 -2.17 -0.14
N GLU A 146 21.24 -3.07 -0.69
CA GLU A 146 20.87 -4.32 -0.02
C GLU A 146 22.18 -5.10 0.24
N PRO A 147 22.51 -5.50 1.49
CA PRO A 147 23.58 -6.45 1.70
C PRO A 147 23.20 -7.74 0.97
N SER A 148 24.09 -8.19 0.09
CA SER A 148 23.94 -9.42 -0.70
C SER A 148 23.44 -10.55 0.19
N LYS A 149 22.29 -11.16 -0.15
CA LYS A 149 21.86 -12.40 0.50
C LYS A 149 23.01 -13.42 0.40
N PRO A 150 23.48 -14.01 1.52
CA PRO A 150 24.35 -15.16 1.42
C PRO A 150 23.56 -16.29 0.73
N SER A 151 24.11 -16.74 -0.38
CA SER A 151 23.70 -17.91 -1.16
C SER A 151 23.73 -19.19 -0.34
#